data_AF-A0A5N5KXY9-F1
#
_entry.id   AF-A0A5N5KXY9-F1
#
_cell.length_a   1.000
_cell.length_b   1.000
_cell.length_c   1.000
_cell.angle_alpha   90.00
_cell.angle_beta   90.00
_cell.angle_gamma   90.00
#
_symmetry.space_group_name_H-M   'P 1'
#
loop_
_entity.id
_entity.type
_entity.pdbx_description
1 polymer ?
#
loop_
_entity_poly.entity_id
_entity_poly.type
_entity_poly.pdbx_seq_one_letter_code
_entity_poly.pdbx_strand_id
1 'polypeptide(L)' 'MAISRPPQSLLFLCSILLSSYWLALSSGEEVVGYGYSIESVSVNLPGKWLSANLSLIKNSTVYGADIPRLNLFAR' A
#
# COMPACT_ATOMS: atom_id res chain seq x y z
N MET A 1 -23.76 23.58 -42.19
CA MET A 1 -22.63 23.28 -41.28
C MET A 1 -22.68 21.78 -40.99
N ALA A 2 -21.94 20.96 -41.74
CA ALA A 2 -22.00 19.50 -41.62
C ALA A 2 -21.02 19.05 -40.54
N ILE A 3 -21.53 18.50 -39.45
CA ILE A 3 -20.73 17.92 -38.37
C ILE A 3 -20.24 16.56 -38.87
N SER A 4 -18.98 16.48 -39.30
CA SER A 4 -18.34 15.22 -39.64
C SER A 4 -18.21 14.36 -38.37
N ARG A 5 -18.93 13.24 -38.33
CA ARG A 5 -18.81 12.28 -37.23
C ARG A 5 -17.41 11.67 -37.31
N PRO A 6 -16.60 11.74 -36.23
CA PRO A 6 -15.29 11.11 -36.24
C PRO A 6 -15.46 9.61 -36.50
N PRO A 7 -14.55 9.00 -37.28
CA PRO A 7 -14.65 7.59 -37.59
C PRO A 7 -14.63 6.78 -36.28
N GLN A 8 -15.61 5.90 -36.12
CA GLN A 8 -15.79 5.09 -34.91
C GLN A 8 -14.52 4.32 -34.54
N SER A 9 -13.74 3.90 -35.54
CA SER A 9 -12.44 3.26 -35.37
C SER A 9 -11.41 4.16 -34.66
N LEU A 10 -11.40 5.47 -34.92
CA LEU A 10 -10.48 6.41 -34.28
C LEU A 10 -10.85 6.63 -32.80
N LEU A 11 -12.15 6.74 -32.50
CA LEU A 11 -12.63 6.85 -31.12
C LEU A 11 -12.31 5.58 -30.31
N PHE A 12 -12.47 4.41 -30.93
CA PHE A 12 -12.11 3.12 -30.33
C PHE A 12 -10.60 3.03 -30.08
N LEU A 13 -9.78 3.47 -31.02
CA LEU A 13 -8.33 3.46 -30.86
C LEU A 13 -7.86 4.45 -29.76
N CYS A 14 -8.44 5.65 -29.71
CA CYS A 14 -8.18 6.62 -28.63
C CYS A 14 -8.57 6.06 -27.26
N SER A 15 -9.72 5.39 -27.13
CA SER A 15 -10.14 4.81 -25.85
C SER A 15 -9.21 3.69 -25.37
N ILE A 16 -8.71 2.84 -26.27
CA ILE A 16 -7.67 1.85 -25.95
C ILE A 16 -6.39 2.54 -25.46
N LEU A 17 -5.89 3.53 -26.21
CA LEU A 17 -4.67 4.27 -25.85
C LEU A 17 -4.81 4.95 -24.48
N LEU A 18 -5.94 5.63 -24.23
CA LEU A 18 -6.21 6.23 -22.92
C LEU A 18 -6.26 5.16 -21.83
N SER A 19 -6.95 4.04 -22.04
CA SER A 19 -7.03 2.97 -21.03
C SER A 19 -5.64 2.38 -20.69
N SER A 20 -4.79 2.19 -21.70
CA SER A 20 -3.44 1.66 -21.51
C SER A 20 -2.54 2.63 -20.75
N TYR A 21 -2.70 3.93 -20.98
CA TYR A 21 -1.98 4.98 -20.25
C TYR A 21 -2.38 5.00 -18.77
N TRP A 22 -3.67 4.88 -18.46
CA TRP A 22 -4.15 4.80 -17.07
C TRP A 22 -3.66 3.53 -16.36
N LEU A 23 -3.60 2.40 -17.06
CA LEU A 23 -3.09 1.14 -16.50
C LEU A 23 -1.60 1.23 -16.18
N ALA A 24 -0.80 1.83 -17.06
CA ALA A 24 0.63 2.05 -16.85
C ALA A 24 0.92 3.06 -15.72
N LEU A 25 0.06 4.05 -15.51
CA LEU A 25 0.20 4.98 -14.38
C LEU A 25 -0.11 4.31 -13.03
N SER A 26 -1.00 3.31 -13.02
CA SER A 26 -1.35 2.56 -11.82
C SER A 26 -0.26 1.57 -11.39
N SER A 27 0.73 1.27 -12.23
CA SER A 27 1.81 0.34 -11.90
C SER A 27 2.95 0.98 -11.12
N GLY A 28 2.67 2.05 -10.36
CA GLY A 28 3.63 2.56 -9.38
C GLY A 28 4.02 1.43 -8.43
N GLU A 29 5.31 1.34 -8.07
CA GLU A 29 5.78 0.31 -7.15
C GLU A 29 4.98 0.39 -5.84
N GLU A 30 4.23 -0.67 -5.56
CA GLU A 30 3.41 -0.74 -4.36
C GLU A 30 4.33 -0.91 -3.15
N VAL A 31 4.12 -0.11 -2.10
CA VAL A 31 5.01 -0.09 -0.93
C VAL A 31 4.90 -1.42 -0.19
N VAL A 32 6.01 -2.16 -0.09
CA VAL A 32 6.06 -3.51 0.48
C VAL A 32 5.60 -3.61 1.94
N GLY A 33 5.67 -2.51 2.70
CA GLY A 33 5.23 -2.44 4.08
C GLY A 33 5.48 -1.07 4.68
N TYR A 34 4.60 -0.65 5.59
CA TYR A 34 4.68 0.66 6.24
C TYR A 34 5.28 0.61 7.66
N GLY A 35 5.51 -0.60 8.20
CA GLY A 35 6.07 -0.79 9.54
C GLY A 35 5.06 -0.57 10.67
N TYR A 36 5.58 -0.40 11.89
CA TYR A 36 4.80 -0.38 13.13
C TYR A 36 5.13 0.83 14.01
N SER A 37 4.14 1.33 14.72
CA SER A 37 4.28 2.30 15.81
C SER A 37 4.28 1.63 17.17
N ILE A 38 4.96 2.23 18.15
CA ILE A 38 4.95 1.76 19.54
C ILE A 38 3.69 2.27 20.24
N GLU A 39 2.85 1.36 20.75
CA GLU A 39 1.69 1.72 21.57
C GLU A 39 2.04 1.83 23.05
N SER A 40 2.84 0.90 23.56
CA SER A 40 3.27 0.88 24.96
C SER A 40 4.58 0.13 25.13
N VAL A 41 5.30 0.48 26.19
CA VAL A 41 6.53 -0.19 26.61
C VAL A 41 6.44 -0.52 28.09
N SER A 42 6.79 -1.75 28.45
CA SER A 42 6.97 -2.22 29.81
C SER A 42 8.43 -2.61 30.00
N VAL A 43 9.02 -2.23 31.13
CA VAL A 43 10.42 -2.50 31.45
C VAL A 43 10.50 -3.10 32.85
N ASN A 44 11.34 -4.11 33.01
CA ASN A 44 11.70 -4.68 34.30
C ASN A 44 13.21 -4.55 34.50
N LEU A 45 13.60 -3.59 35.35
CA LEU A 45 15.00 -3.27 35.62
C LEU A 45 15.74 -4.41 36.36
N PRO A 46 15.18 -5.03 37.42
CA PRO A 46 15.82 -6.19 38.06
C PRO A 46 16.11 -7.34 37.09
N GLY A 47 15.17 -7.63 36.18
CA GLY A 47 15.29 -8.70 35.19
C GLY A 47 15.95 -8.29 33.88
N LYS A 48 16.32 -7.01 33.72
CA LYS A 48 16.86 -6.38 32.51
C LYS A 48 16.10 -6.79 31.24
N TRP A 49 14.77 -6.72 31.27
CA TRP A 49 13.97 -7.05 30.10
C TRP A 49 12.97 -5.94 29.80
N LEU A 50 12.57 -5.86 28.53
CA LEU A 50 11.49 -4.99 28.09
C LEU A 50 10.52 -5.74 27.19
N SER A 51 9.27 -5.29 27.20
CA SER A 51 8.22 -5.73 26.28
C SER A 51 7.58 -4.48 25.66
N ALA A 52 7.26 -4.53 24.38
CA ALA A 52 6.59 -3.44 23.69
C ALA A 52 5.43 -3.97 22.84
N ASN A 53 4.27 -3.34 22.97
CA ASN A 53 3.14 -3.58 22.06
C ASN A 53 3.26 -2.62 20.88
N LEU A 54 3.19 -3.17 19.68
CA LEU A 54 3.31 -2.45 18.43
C LEU A 54 2.03 -2.56 17.62
N SER A 55 1.61 -1.45 17.02
CA SER A 55 0.47 -1.37 16.10
C SER A 55 0.93 -1.07 14.68
N LEU A 56 0.29 -1.74 13.72
CA LEU A 56 0.57 -1.53 12.31
C LEU A 56 0.20 -0.10 11.89
N ILE A 57 1.11 0.60 11.22
CA ILE A 57 0.90 2.00 10.80
C ILE A 57 -0.13 2.06 9.66
N LYS A 58 0.03 1.19 8.67
CA LYS A 58 -0.83 1.09 7.49
C LYS A 58 -0.66 -0.28 6.85
N ASN A 59 -1.75 -0.84 6.30
CA ASN A 59 -1.72 -2.09 5.55
C ASN A 59 -1.00 -1.95 4.20
N SER A 60 -0.19 -2.96 3.86
CA SER A 60 0.23 -3.32 2.52
C SER A 60 -0.41 -4.65 2.10
N THR A 61 -0.52 -4.90 0.79
CA THR A 61 -1.00 -6.19 0.25
C THR A 61 0.04 -6.94 -0.57
N VAL A 62 1.26 -6.39 -0.69
CA VAL A 62 2.29 -6.86 -1.64
C VAL A 62 2.71 -8.31 -1.38
N TYR A 63 2.84 -8.71 -0.11
CA TYR A 63 3.22 -10.07 0.28
C TYR A 63 2.13 -10.78 1.11
N GLY A 64 0.87 -10.34 0.96
CA GLY A 64 -0.24 -10.79 1.78
C GLY A 64 -0.65 -9.78 2.85
N ALA A 65 -1.58 -10.17 3.72
CA ALA A 65 -2.11 -9.30 4.76
C ALA A 65 -1.11 -9.13 5.92
N ASP A 66 -0.87 -7.89 6.31
CA ASP A 66 -0.04 -7.56 7.48
C ASP A 66 -0.67 -8.03 8.80
N ILE A 67 0.17 -8.23 9.81
CA ILE A 67 -0.25 -8.57 11.18
C ILE A 67 -0.58 -7.27 11.93
N PRO A 68 -1.80 -7.05 12.45
CA PRO A 68 -2.17 -5.74 13.02
C PRO A 68 -1.47 -5.38 14.34
N ARG A 69 -1.14 -6.38 15.16
CA ARG A 69 -0.57 -6.21 16.51
C ARG A 69 0.60 -7.15 16.73
N LEU A 70 1.72 -6.61 17.19
CA LEU A 70 2.90 -7.37 17.58
C LEU A 70 3.25 -7.12 19.04
N ASN A 71 3.85 -8.12 19.68
CA ASN A 71 4.47 -7.97 20.98
C ASN A 71 5.96 -8.29 20.85
N LEU A 72 6.80 -7.28 21.04
CA LEU A 72 8.25 -7.37 20.96
C LEU A 72 8.82 -7.57 22.36
N PHE A 73 9.72 -8.54 22.53
CA PHE A 73 10.40 -8.82 23.78
C PHE A 73 11.92 -8.74 23.60
N ALA A 74 12.61 -8.09 24.54
CA ALA A 74 14.07 -8.02 24.59
C ALA A 74 14.58 -8.27 26.02
N ARG A 75 15.77 -8.86 26.13
CA ARG A 75 16.51 -9.13 27.37
C ARG A 75 17.97 -8.75 27.20
#